data_AF-A0A382C3Y6-F1
#
_entry.id   AF-A0A382C3Y6-F1
#
_cell.length_a   1.000
_cell.length_b   1.000
_cell.length_c   1.000
_cell.angle_alpha   90.00
_cell.angle_beta   90.00
_cell.angle_gamma   90.00
#
_symmetry.space_group_name_H-M   'P 1'
#
loop_
_entity.id
_entity.type
_entity.pdbx_description
1 polymer ?
#
loop_
_entity_poly.entity_id
_entity_poly.type
_entity_poly.pdbx_seq_one_letter_code
_entity_poly.pdbx_strand_id
1 'polypeptide(L)'
;VRTDRLKRSLRNLCRFLALAAIVWLIHQSHQDFLEAERKKGRPIELKDTLEAFPSAVSVEPDSSASGFYETRNKEGEKLGRITQTSPMGDTAIGFSGSTNLLVALNAQHEVTAVSIRSSGDTHEHVQAIVEEPGFLEQFKGKPLDQFMRSVQAEGVSGATLTSLAILDSLALRFGGSSKASRFPKEISVDEVVPHLPGCSALCPSKTHPSLLDALNQKGEVIGLVGRTSPHADSIVGYQGPIDTLLVLEANDTLIALQARSSFENMPYADYPKDDAYFSSLFQGRSISQLADMNLTEERVEGVSGATMTSMAMAEGIVKTAGQWEAELARTEKDRWAIVWGLGETGSLAVILLAGFVAFTKRGKTKFFRRSLQV
;
A
#
# COMPACT_ATOMS: atom_id res chain seq x y z
N VAL A 1 -14.21 -65.52 -6.98
CA VAL A 1 -15.17 -64.41 -6.79
C VAL A 1 -14.69 -63.35 -5.78
N ARG A 2 -14.34 -63.69 -4.53
CA ARG A 2 -13.91 -62.71 -3.49
C ARG A 2 -12.53 -62.06 -3.79
N THR A 3 -11.61 -62.83 -4.36
CA THR A 3 -10.27 -62.37 -4.80
C THR A 3 -10.32 -61.42 -5.99
N ASP A 4 -11.25 -61.61 -6.94
CA ASP A 4 -11.43 -60.69 -8.08
C ASP A 4 -12.04 -59.34 -7.69
N ARG A 5 -12.93 -59.32 -6.69
CA ARG A 5 -13.47 -58.07 -6.14
C ARG A 5 -12.38 -57.24 -5.43
N LEU A 6 -11.50 -57.89 -4.68
CA LEU A 6 -10.36 -57.24 -4.03
C LEU A 6 -9.38 -56.65 -5.06
N LYS A 7 -9.02 -57.40 -6.11
CA LYS A 7 -8.17 -56.90 -7.20
C LYS A 7 -8.81 -55.72 -7.94
N ARG A 8 -10.13 -55.75 -8.17
CA ARG A 8 -10.88 -54.63 -8.79
C ARG A 8 -10.89 -53.39 -7.90
N SER A 9 -11.17 -53.56 -6.61
CA SER A 9 -11.17 -52.47 -5.63
C SER A 9 -9.79 -51.83 -5.48
N LEU A 10 -8.72 -52.64 -5.44
CA LEU A 10 -7.35 -52.14 -5.38
C LEU A 10 -6.98 -51.32 -6.63
N ARG A 11 -7.35 -51.78 -7.83
CA ARG A 11 -7.12 -51.00 -9.07
C ARG A 11 -7.90 -49.68 -9.08
N ASN A 12 -9.13 -49.69 -8.60
CA ASN A 12 -9.94 -48.48 -8.51
C ASN A 12 -9.35 -47.49 -7.49
N LEU A 13 -8.83 -47.98 -6.36
CA LEU A 13 -8.12 -47.17 -5.38
C LEU A 13 -6.83 -46.57 -5.96
N CYS A 14 -6.02 -47.36 -6.67
CA CYS A 14 -4.82 -46.84 -7.34
C CYS A 14 -5.17 -45.79 -8.40
N ARG A 15 -6.24 -45.99 -9.18
CA ARG A 15 -6.73 -44.99 -10.15
C ARG A 15 -7.20 -43.71 -9.48
N PHE A 16 -7.92 -43.83 -8.36
CA PHE A 16 -8.36 -42.68 -7.57
C PHE A 16 -7.18 -41.90 -6.99
N LEU A 17 -6.19 -42.59 -6.42
CA LEU A 17 -4.97 -41.96 -5.90
C LEU A 17 -4.15 -41.30 -7.01
N ALA A 18 -4.03 -41.92 -8.18
CA ALA A 18 -3.36 -41.32 -9.32
C ALA A 18 -4.10 -40.05 -9.81
N LEU A 19 -5.43 -40.08 -9.88
CA LEU A 19 -6.23 -38.91 -10.24
C LEU A 19 -6.07 -37.79 -9.19
N ALA A 20 -6.14 -38.12 -7.90
CA ALA A 20 -5.94 -37.17 -6.82
C ALA A 20 -4.54 -36.53 -6.87
N ALA A 21 -3.50 -37.32 -7.16
CA ALA A 21 -2.14 -36.83 -7.34
C ALA A 21 -2.02 -35.89 -8.56
N ILE A 22 -2.65 -36.21 -9.69
CA ILE A 22 -2.68 -35.35 -10.88
C ILE A 22 -3.39 -34.02 -10.56
N VAL A 23 -4.56 -34.06 -9.94
CA VAL A 23 -5.31 -32.85 -9.54
C VAL A 23 -4.50 -32.00 -8.56
N TRP A 24 -3.84 -32.63 -7.60
CA TRP A 24 -2.97 -31.93 -6.65
C TRP A 24 -1.77 -31.27 -7.35
N LEU A 25 -1.09 -31.96 -8.28
CA LEU A 25 0.01 -31.39 -9.06
C LEU A 25 -0.44 -30.23 -9.96
N ILE A 26 -1.62 -30.31 -10.57
CA ILE A 26 -2.21 -29.21 -11.35
C ILE A 26 -2.52 -28.03 -10.43
N HIS A 27 -3.14 -28.29 -9.27
CA HIS A 27 -3.44 -27.25 -8.30
C HIS A 27 -2.17 -26.56 -7.80
N GLN A 28 -1.15 -27.32 -7.42
CA GLN A 28 0.13 -26.78 -6.97
C GLN A 28 0.82 -25.96 -8.08
N SER A 29 0.91 -26.49 -9.30
CA SER A 29 1.46 -25.77 -10.46
C SER A 29 0.68 -24.47 -10.75
N HIS A 30 -0.65 -24.49 -10.59
CA HIS A 30 -1.48 -23.30 -10.74
C HIS A 30 -1.24 -22.29 -9.60
N GLN A 31 -1.10 -22.73 -8.35
CA GLN A 31 -0.72 -21.84 -7.25
C GLN A 31 0.66 -21.22 -7.47
N ASP A 32 1.64 -22.02 -7.90
CA ASP A 32 2.99 -21.54 -8.23
C ASP A 32 2.97 -20.54 -9.39
N PHE A 33 2.13 -20.78 -10.42
CA PHE A 33 1.90 -19.86 -11.52
C PHE A 33 1.26 -18.55 -11.04
N LEU A 34 0.21 -18.61 -10.21
CA LEU A 34 -0.44 -17.42 -9.65
C LEU A 34 0.51 -16.64 -8.73
N GLU A 35 1.34 -17.32 -7.94
CA GLU A 35 2.39 -16.67 -7.16
C GLU A 35 3.47 -16.04 -8.03
N ALA A 36 3.85 -16.70 -9.13
CA ALA A 36 4.80 -16.16 -10.08
C ALA A 36 4.22 -14.93 -10.81
N GLU A 37 2.96 -14.94 -11.21
CA GLU A 37 2.27 -13.75 -11.74
C GLU A 37 2.19 -12.64 -10.69
N ARG A 38 1.82 -12.97 -9.44
CA ARG A 38 1.81 -12.02 -8.32
C ARG A 38 3.18 -11.46 -7.96
N LYS A 39 4.28 -12.10 -8.38
CA LYS A 39 5.65 -11.63 -8.12
C LYS A 39 6.32 -10.98 -9.35
N LYS A 40 6.02 -11.45 -10.56
CA LYS A 40 6.73 -11.10 -11.80
C LYS A 40 5.86 -10.34 -12.81
N GLY A 41 4.54 -10.37 -12.64
CA GLY A 41 3.58 -9.82 -13.59
C GLY A 41 3.50 -10.66 -14.87
N ARG A 42 2.73 -10.18 -15.86
CA ARG A 42 2.63 -10.84 -17.18
C ARG A 42 4.00 -10.93 -17.86
N PRO A 43 4.39 -12.05 -18.48
CA PRO A 43 5.70 -12.17 -19.13
C PRO A 43 5.97 -11.04 -20.12
N ILE A 44 7.16 -10.44 -20.10
CA ILE A 44 7.58 -9.44 -21.11
C ILE A 44 8.04 -10.18 -22.36
N GLU A 45 7.45 -9.87 -23.51
CA GLU A 45 7.74 -10.50 -24.80
C GLU A 45 8.68 -9.63 -25.64
N LEU A 46 9.32 -10.22 -26.65
CA LEU A 46 10.25 -9.49 -27.52
C LEU A 46 9.62 -8.23 -28.12
N LYS A 47 8.35 -8.30 -28.53
CA LYS A 47 7.59 -7.18 -29.10
C LYS A 47 7.51 -5.97 -28.17
N ASP A 48 7.46 -6.20 -26.85
CA ASP A 48 7.37 -5.17 -25.83
C ASP A 48 8.69 -4.38 -25.72
N THR A 49 9.78 -4.93 -26.24
CA THR A 49 11.12 -4.34 -26.17
C THR A 49 11.48 -3.49 -27.37
N LEU A 50 10.82 -3.70 -28.52
CA LEU A 50 11.25 -3.17 -29.82
C LEU A 50 11.10 -1.65 -29.92
N GLU A 51 10.18 -1.04 -29.17
CA GLU A 51 10.04 0.41 -29.10
C GLU A 51 11.29 1.06 -28.49
N ALA A 52 11.78 0.51 -27.37
CA ALA A 52 12.96 1.01 -26.68
C ALA A 52 14.29 0.49 -27.25
N PHE A 53 14.28 -0.73 -27.81
CA PHE A 53 15.43 -1.44 -28.33
C PHE A 53 15.14 -2.03 -29.72
N PRO A 54 15.14 -1.22 -30.80
CA PRO A 54 14.74 -1.68 -32.14
C PRO A 54 15.60 -2.82 -32.72
N SER A 55 16.84 -2.98 -32.24
CA SER A 55 17.76 -4.05 -32.65
C SER A 55 17.68 -5.31 -31.77
N ALA A 56 16.79 -5.35 -30.78
CA ALA A 56 16.63 -6.50 -29.90
C ALA A 56 16.13 -7.73 -30.67
N VAL A 57 16.71 -8.89 -30.36
CA VAL A 57 16.27 -10.19 -30.89
C VAL A 57 16.00 -11.22 -29.79
N SER A 58 16.42 -10.95 -28.56
CA SER A 58 16.06 -11.75 -27.40
C SER A 58 15.75 -10.88 -26.19
N VAL A 59 14.84 -11.40 -25.36
CA VAL A 59 14.47 -10.86 -24.06
C VAL A 59 14.38 -12.04 -23.08
N GLU A 60 15.17 -12.00 -22.02
CA GLU A 60 15.25 -13.10 -21.05
C GLU A 60 15.21 -12.57 -19.62
N PRO A 61 14.60 -13.29 -18.67
CA PRO A 61 14.59 -12.87 -17.27
C PRO A 61 16.01 -12.61 -16.74
N ASP A 62 16.21 -11.48 -16.09
CA ASP A 62 17.48 -11.14 -15.47
C ASP A 62 17.65 -11.93 -14.16
N SER A 63 18.65 -12.81 -14.10
CA SER A 63 18.94 -13.63 -12.93
C SER A 63 19.43 -12.81 -11.73
N SER A 64 19.94 -11.60 -11.94
CA SER A 64 20.48 -10.71 -10.91
C SER A 64 19.45 -9.71 -10.36
N ALA A 65 18.31 -9.52 -11.04
CA ALA A 65 17.32 -8.51 -10.69
C ALA A 65 15.89 -8.99 -10.94
N SER A 66 15.17 -9.33 -9.86
CA SER A 66 13.81 -9.86 -9.94
C SER A 66 12.84 -8.91 -10.67
N GLY A 67 12.11 -9.45 -11.65
CA GLY A 67 11.15 -8.71 -12.48
C GLY A 67 11.79 -7.82 -13.55
N PHE A 68 13.10 -7.86 -13.71
CA PHE A 68 13.79 -7.30 -14.88
C PHE A 68 14.05 -8.38 -15.92
N TYR A 69 14.15 -7.95 -17.15
CA TYR A 69 14.52 -8.76 -18.30
C TYR A 69 15.70 -8.11 -19.00
N GLU A 70 16.70 -8.89 -19.40
CA GLU A 70 17.80 -8.43 -20.23
C GLU A 70 17.44 -8.51 -21.71
N THR A 71 17.82 -7.48 -22.48
CA THR A 71 17.60 -7.40 -23.92
C THR A 71 18.93 -7.47 -24.66
N ARG A 72 19.00 -8.26 -25.75
CA ARG A 72 20.23 -8.45 -26.53
C ARG A 72 20.01 -8.31 -28.04
N ASN A 73 21.03 -7.86 -28.75
CA ASN A 73 21.06 -7.83 -30.22
C ASN A 73 21.49 -9.18 -30.82
N LYS A 74 21.59 -9.24 -32.16
CA LYS A 74 21.98 -10.45 -32.90
C LYS A 74 23.39 -10.92 -32.59
N GLU A 75 24.25 -10.00 -32.22
CA GLU A 75 25.65 -10.21 -31.86
C GLU A 75 25.80 -10.74 -30.41
N GLY A 76 24.70 -10.80 -29.65
CA GLY A 76 24.67 -11.23 -28.25
C GLY A 76 25.02 -10.14 -27.24
N GLU A 77 25.24 -8.91 -27.72
CA GLU A 77 25.56 -7.75 -26.90
C GLU A 77 24.33 -7.31 -26.10
N LYS A 78 24.55 -6.95 -24.84
CA LYS A 78 23.50 -6.44 -23.96
C LYS A 78 23.14 -5.00 -24.37
N LEU A 79 21.90 -4.81 -24.82
CA LEU A 79 21.35 -3.50 -25.16
C LEU A 79 20.89 -2.76 -23.89
N GLY A 80 20.31 -3.49 -22.94
CA GLY A 80 19.80 -2.91 -21.72
C GLY A 80 18.98 -3.90 -20.88
N ARG A 81 18.10 -3.33 -20.06
CA ARG A 81 17.11 -4.04 -19.26
C ARG A 81 15.74 -3.45 -19.51
N ILE A 82 14.70 -4.26 -19.36
CA ILE A 82 13.32 -3.82 -19.36
C ILE A 82 12.60 -4.40 -18.16
N THR A 83 11.65 -3.64 -17.63
CA THR A 83 10.79 -4.09 -16.55
C THR A 83 9.38 -3.54 -16.73
N GLN A 84 8.47 -3.93 -15.87
CA GLN A 84 7.11 -3.40 -15.83
C GLN A 84 6.71 -3.03 -14.41
N THR A 85 5.73 -2.14 -14.22
CA THR A 85 5.28 -1.74 -12.88
C THR A 85 4.43 -2.82 -12.20
N SER A 86 3.64 -3.57 -12.95
CA SER A 86 2.86 -4.70 -12.43
C SER A 86 3.78 -5.85 -11.96
N PRO A 87 3.49 -6.51 -10.83
CA PRO A 87 2.31 -6.35 -9.97
C PRO A 87 2.52 -5.36 -8.82
N MET A 88 3.74 -4.85 -8.64
CA MET A 88 4.10 -3.99 -7.51
C MET A 88 3.33 -2.66 -7.52
N GLY A 89 3.07 -2.12 -8.70
CA GLY A 89 2.31 -0.89 -8.90
C GLY A 89 0.79 -1.07 -9.00
N ASP A 90 0.26 -2.29 -8.89
CA ASP A 90 -1.17 -2.55 -9.18
C ASP A 90 -2.10 -1.95 -8.12
N THR A 91 -1.58 -1.60 -6.94
CA THR A 91 -2.32 -0.90 -5.89
C THR A 91 -2.47 0.60 -6.15
N ALA A 92 -1.71 1.16 -7.09
CA ALA A 92 -1.84 2.54 -7.52
C ALA A 92 -3.02 2.67 -8.51
N ILE A 93 -4.19 3.02 -7.99
CA ILE A 93 -5.43 3.12 -8.77
C ILE A 93 -5.59 4.53 -9.33
N GLY A 94 -5.75 4.67 -10.64
CA GLY A 94 -6.02 5.93 -11.34
C GLY A 94 -7.45 6.42 -11.15
N PHE A 95 -8.11 6.77 -12.26
CA PHE A 95 -9.53 7.11 -12.24
C PHE A 95 -10.40 5.84 -12.15
N SER A 96 -10.16 4.82 -12.97
CA SER A 96 -10.90 3.53 -12.90
C SER A 96 -10.06 2.30 -12.56
N GLY A 97 -8.73 2.36 -12.71
CA GLY A 97 -7.88 1.19 -12.48
C GLY A 97 -6.39 1.53 -12.50
N SER A 98 -5.55 0.52 -12.24
CA SER A 98 -4.10 0.69 -12.29
C SER A 98 -3.58 0.77 -13.73
N THR A 99 -2.45 1.45 -13.92
CA THR A 99 -1.76 1.53 -15.22
C THR A 99 -0.43 0.79 -15.13
N ASN A 100 -0.28 -0.28 -15.92
CA ASN A 100 0.96 -1.02 -16.04
C ASN A 100 1.85 -0.36 -17.10
N LEU A 101 3.05 0.01 -16.70
CA LEU A 101 4.04 0.70 -17.53
C LEU A 101 5.19 -0.24 -17.84
N LEU A 102 5.72 -0.18 -19.06
CA LEU A 102 7.05 -0.69 -19.38
C LEU A 102 8.08 0.39 -19.10
N VAL A 103 9.19 0.00 -18.48
CA VAL A 103 10.33 0.88 -18.23
C VAL A 103 11.59 0.22 -18.76
N ALA A 104 12.21 0.87 -19.74
CA ALA A 104 13.44 0.41 -20.36
C ALA A 104 14.65 1.19 -19.82
N LEU A 105 15.74 0.49 -19.56
CA LEU A 105 17.00 1.02 -19.05
C LEU A 105 18.13 0.64 -20.02
N ASN A 106 19.01 1.57 -20.35
CA ASN A 106 20.23 1.25 -21.11
C ASN A 106 21.25 0.46 -20.25
N ALA A 107 22.38 0.10 -20.85
CA ALA A 107 23.48 -0.58 -20.17
C ALA A 107 24.07 0.23 -18.99
N GLN A 108 23.89 1.55 -18.97
CA GLN A 108 24.31 2.48 -17.92
C GLN A 108 23.25 2.66 -16.81
N HIS A 109 22.13 1.94 -16.89
CA HIS A 109 20.99 2.03 -15.96
C HIS A 109 20.26 3.39 -15.99
N GLU A 110 20.28 4.07 -17.13
CA GLU A 110 19.48 5.27 -17.40
C GLU A 110 18.20 4.89 -18.14
N VAL A 111 17.10 5.58 -17.82
CA VAL A 111 15.80 5.34 -18.44
C VAL A 111 15.82 5.75 -19.90
N THR A 112 15.59 4.81 -20.81
CA THR A 112 15.52 5.07 -22.27
C THR A 112 14.10 5.31 -22.75
N ALA A 113 13.12 4.65 -22.14
CA ALA A 113 11.70 4.78 -22.47
C ALA A 113 10.83 4.40 -21.28
N VAL A 114 9.68 5.07 -21.18
CA VAL A 114 8.55 4.68 -20.34
C VAL A 114 7.31 4.68 -21.22
N SER A 115 6.61 3.55 -21.32
CA SER A 115 5.40 3.44 -22.15
C SER A 115 4.29 2.68 -21.43
N ILE A 116 3.04 2.94 -21.81
CA ILE A 116 1.88 2.25 -21.23
C ILE A 116 1.78 0.87 -21.88
N ARG A 117 1.89 -0.19 -21.06
CA ARG A 117 1.71 -1.57 -21.49
C ARG A 117 0.23 -1.94 -21.57
N SER A 118 -0.50 -1.58 -20.52
CA SER A 118 -1.93 -1.81 -20.36
C SER A 118 -2.45 -0.91 -19.26
N SER A 119 -3.71 -0.51 -19.33
CA SER A 119 -4.35 0.25 -18.27
C SER A 119 -5.74 -0.32 -17.97
N GLY A 120 -6.10 -0.32 -16.69
CA GLY A 120 -7.47 -0.52 -16.22
C GLY A 120 -8.27 0.79 -16.12
N ASP A 121 -7.65 1.92 -16.51
CA ASP A 121 -8.33 3.21 -16.55
C ASP A 121 -9.22 3.35 -17.80
N THR A 122 -10.07 4.38 -17.86
CA THR A 122 -10.92 4.62 -19.05
C THR A 122 -10.07 5.00 -20.27
N HIS A 123 -10.59 4.72 -21.46
CA HIS A 123 -9.90 5.04 -22.71
C HIS A 123 -9.54 6.54 -22.81
N GLU A 124 -10.46 7.42 -22.43
CA GLU A 124 -10.31 8.88 -22.52
C GLU A 124 -9.17 9.39 -21.63
N HIS A 125 -9.11 8.96 -20.37
CA HIS A 125 -8.04 9.33 -19.45
C HIS A 125 -6.67 8.81 -19.90
N VAL A 126 -6.61 7.58 -20.44
CA VAL A 126 -5.35 7.03 -21.00
C VAL A 126 -4.94 7.80 -22.25
N GLN A 127 -5.89 8.15 -23.12
CA GLN A 127 -5.63 8.91 -24.33
C GLN A 127 -5.06 10.30 -24.02
N ALA A 128 -5.59 10.99 -23.00
CA ALA A 128 -5.04 12.27 -22.56
C ALA A 128 -3.56 12.17 -22.13
N ILE A 129 -3.16 11.06 -21.51
CA ILE A 129 -1.75 10.81 -21.17
C ILE A 129 -0.89 10.61 -22.43
N VAL A 130 -1.40 9.85 -23.40
CA VAL A 130 -0.70 9.57 -24.67
C VAL A 130 -0.57 10.83 -25.53
N GLU A 131 -1.58 11.69 -25.53
CA GLU A 131 -1.62 12.96 -26.25
C GLU A 131 -0.69 14.03 -25.64
N GLU A 132 -0.25 13.83 -24.40
CA GLU A 132 0.73 14.67 -23.69
C GLU A 132 2.07 13.94 -23.51
N PRO A 133 2.85 13.73 -24.59
CA PRO A 133 4.07 12.91 -24.55
C PRO A 133 5.14 13.47 -23.59
N GLY A 134 5.10 14.77 -23.28
CA GLY A 134 5.96 15.39 -22.28
C GLY A 134 5.85 14.73 -20.89
N PHE A 135 4.69 14.16 -20.56
CA PHE A 135 4.46 13.50 -19.28
C PHE A 135 5.26 12.20 -19.11
N LEU A 136 5.48 11.39 -20.15
CA LEU A 136 6.32 10.19 -20.03
C LEU A 136 7.78 10.48 -20.43
N GLU A 137 8.01 11.38 -21.38
CA GLU A 137 9.37 11.75 -21.82
C GLU A 137 10.16 12.44 -20.71
N GLN A 138 9.52 13.07 -19.72
CA GLN A 138 10.21 13.66 -18.57
C GLN A 138 11.06 12.67 -17.77
N PHE A 139 10.83 11.37 -17.92
CA PHE A 139 11.59 10.33 -17.24
C PHE A 139 12.86 9.92 -17.98
N LYS A 140 12.94 10.21 -19.28
CA LYS A 140 14.01 9.76 -20.17
C LYS A 140 15.35 10.42 -19.86
N GLY A 141 16.42 9.66 -20.01
CA GLY A 141 17.80 10.08 -19.77
C GLY A 141 18.16 10.24 -18.29
N LYS A 142 17.24 9.97 -17.36
CA LYS A 142 17.53 10.03 -15.94
C LYS A 142 18.14 8.71 -15.45
N PRO A 143 19.22 8.75 -14.65
CA PRO A 143 19.67 7.58 -13.92
C PRO A 143 18.59 7.17 -12.91
N LEU A 144 18.50 5.87 -12.62
CA LEU A 144 17.37 5.30 -11.87
C LEU A 144 17.16 5.94 -10.49
N ASP A 145 18.23 6.36 -9.81
CA ASP A 145 18.19 7.03 -8.51
C ASP A 145 17.62 8.46 -8.59
N GLN A 146 17.94 9.20 -9.65
CA GLN A 146 17.39 10.53 -9.93
C GLN A 146 15.96 10.44 -10.45
N PHE A 147 15.65 9.43 -11.27
CA PHE A 147 14.30 9.10 -11.73
C PHE A 147 13.33 9.01 -10.55
N MET A 148 13.72 8.29 -9.48
CA MET A 148 12.93 8.12 -8.25
C MET A 148 12.67 9.41 -7.48
N ARG A 149 13.56 10.41 -7.58
CA ARG A 149 13.37 11.72 -6.95
C ARG A 149 12.48 12.64 -7.78
N SER A 150 12.40 12.40 -9.09
CA SER A 150 11.62 13.20 -10.02
C SER A 150 10.15 12.77 -10.17
N VAL A 151 9.71 11.77 -9.40
CA VAL A 151 8.30 11.33 -9.29
C VAL A 151 7.41 12.38 -8.56
N GLN A 152 7.78 13.66 -8.63
CA GLN A 152 7.02 14.83 -8.18
C GLN A 152 6.58 15.66 -9.40
N ALA A 153 6.17 14.99 -10.47
CA ALA A 153 5.78 15.62 -11.72
C ALA A 153 4.39 16.27 -11.62
N GLU A 154 4.17 17.29 -12.44
CA GLU A 154 2.83 17.82 -12.71
C GLU A 154 2.02 16.78 -13.48
N GLY A 155 0.77 16.57 -13.06
CA GLY A 155 -0.16 15.66 -13.75
C GLY A 155 -0.69 16.26 -15.05
N VAL A 156 -1.25 15.41 -15.89
CA VAL A 156 -1.93 15.83 -17.12
C VAL A 156 -3.32 16.36 -16.79
N SER A 157 -3.65 17.55 -17.25
CA SER A 157 -4.98 18.13 -17.07
C SER A 157 -6.05 17.23 -17.68
N GLY A 158 -7.10 16.95 -16.93
CA GLY A 158 -8.15 16.01 -17.34
C GLY A 158 -7.79 14.54 -17.18
N ALA A 159 -6.56 14.20 -16.76
CA ALA A 159 -6.13 12.84 -16.41
C ALA A 159 -5.30 12.81 -15.12
N THR A 160 -5.54 13.75 -14.21
CA THR A 160 -4.75 13.94 -12.98
C THR A 160 -4.64 12.67 -12.14
N LEU A 161 -5.75 11.95 -11.92
CA LEU A 161 -5.74 10.71 -11.12
C LEU A 161 -4.93 9.61 -11.80
N THR A 162 -5.05 9.47 -13.12
CA THR A 162 -4.26 8.53 -13.93
C THR A 162 -2.77 8.89 -13.90
N SER A 163 -2.42 10.17 -14.01
CA SER A 163 -1.04 10.65 -13.88
C SER A 163 -0.46 10.32 -12.50
N LEU A 164 -1.18 10.63 -11.43
CA LEU A 164 -0.75 10.34 -10.06
C LEU A 164 -0.56 8.83 -9.84
N ALA A 165 -1.48 8.01 -10.35
CA ALA A 165 -1.35 6.56 -10.28
C ALA A 165 -0.15 6.02 -11.07
N ILE A 166 0.16 6.60 -12.24
CA ILE A 166 1.39 6.29 -12.99
C ILE A 166 2.61 6.60 -12.13
N LEU A 167 2.68 7.78 -11.53
CA LEU A 167 3.78 8.19 -10.64
C LEU A 167 3.93 7.23 -9.45
N ASP A 168 2.83 6.92 -8.77
CA ASP A 168 2.82 5.97 -7.66
C ASP A 168 3.25 4.56 -8.08
N SER A 169 2.79 4.08 -9.24
CA SER A 169 3.16 2.75 -9.76
C SER A 169 4.66 2.64 -10.05
N LEU A 170 5.27 3.71 -10.57
CA LEU A 170 6.71 3.82 -10.79
C LEU A 170 7.43 3.82 -9.44
N ALA A 171 6.98 4.64 -8.48
CA ALA A 171 7.58 4.67 -7.15
C ALA A 171 7.56 3.29 -6.47
N LEU A 172 6.42 2.60 -6.50
CA LEU A 172 6.26 1.27 -5.93
C LEU A 172 7.17 0.23 -6.60
N ARG A 173 7.27 0.23 -7.94
CA ARG A 173 8.11 -0.72 -8.70
C ARG A 173 9.58 -0.66 -8.30
N PHE A 174 10.08 0.54 -8.04
CA PHE A 174 11.50 0.77 -7.77
C PHE A 174 11.81 0.92 -6.27
N GLY A 175 10.93 0.40 -5.41
CA GLY A 175 11.16 0.29 -3.96
C GLY A 175 10.96 1.58 -3.17
N GLY A 176 10.37 2.61 -3.79
CA GLY A 176 9.83 3.76 -3.09
C GLY A 176 8.49 3.43 -2.43
N SER A 177 8.01 4.33 -1.58
CA SER A 177 6.61 4.35 -1.16
C SER A 177 5.82 5.25 -2.12
N SER A 178 4.53 4.98 -2.33
CA SER A 178 3.60 6.01 -2.81
C SER A 178 3.67 7.17 -1.82
N LYS A 179 4.03 8.36 -2.29
CA LYS A 179 4.42 9.50 -1.41
C LYS A 179 3.54 10.72 -1.56
N ALA A 180 2.75 10.84 -2.62
CA ALA A 180 1.90 11.99 -2.81
C ALA A 180 0.48 11.64 -2.33
N SER A 181 0.08 12.16 -1.17
CA SER A 181 -1.35 12.28 -0.89
C SER A 181 -1.98 13.08 -2.03
N ARG A 182 -3.13 12.62 -2.53
CA ARG A 182 -3.91 13.35 -3.53
C ARG A 182 -4.40 14.70 -3.02
N PHE A 183 -4.36 14.87 -1.69
CA PHE A 183 -4.85 16.04 -0.97
C PHE A 183 -3.72 16.64 -0.13
N PRO A 184 -2.84 17.48 -0.71
CA PRO A 184 -1.63 17.96 -0.04
C PRO A 184 -1.90 18.95 1.11
N LYS A 185 -3.11 19.50 1.22
CA LYS A 185 -3.46 20.50 2.23
C LYS A 185 -3.63 19.84 3.61
N GLU A 186 -2.72 20.17 4.53
CA GLU A 186 -2.79 19.75 5.93
C GLU A 186 -4.06 20.25 6.64
N ILE A 187 -4.43 19.61 7.74
CA ILE A 187 -5.57 20.02 8.57
C ILE A 187 -5.18 21.28 9.35
N SER A 188 -5.98 22.33 9.23
CA SER A 188 -5.79 23.58 9.95
C SER A 188 -6.60 23.64 11.25
N VAL A 189 -6.14 24.44 12.21
CA VAL A 189 -6.89 24.70 13.46
C VAL A 189 -8.27 25.30 13.16
N ASP A 190 -8.37 26.17 12.15
CA ASP A 190 -9.62 26.83 11.76
C ASP A 190 -10.70 25.83 11.29
N GLU A 191 -10.31 24.70 10.70
CA GLU A 191 -11.23 23.61 10.33
C GLU A 191 -11.77 22.86 11.57
N VAL A 192 -11.03 22.87 12.68
CA VAL A 192 -11.34 22.08 13.88
C VAL A 192 -12.14 22.89 14.91
N VAL A 193 -11.87 24.19 15.03
CA VAL A 193 -12.52 25.09 16.00
C VAL A 193 -14.05 25.04 15.99
N PRO A 194 -14.76 24.94 14.84
CA PRO A 194 -16.21 24.81 14.82
C PRO A 194 -16.75 23.57 15.54
N HIS A 195 -15.95 22.51 15.64
CA HIS A 195 -16.34 21.20 16.20
C HIS A 195 -15.76 20.96 17.60
N LEU A 196 -14.58 21.54 17.90
CA LEU A 196 -13.95 21.53 19.22
C LEU A 196 -13.68 22.97 19.68
N PRO A 197 -14.69 23.67 20.23
CA PRO A 197 -14.51 25.02 20.74
C PRO A 197 -13.43 25.05 21.83
N GLY A 198 -12.36 25.82 21.58
CA GLY A 198 -11.21 25.91 22.47
C GLY A 198 -9.93 25.26 21.93
N CYS A 199 -10.00 24.58 20.78
CA CYS A 199 -8.81 24.14 20.05
C CYS A 199 -7.94 25.36 19.69
N SER A 200 -6.64 25.25 19.97
CA SER A 200 -5.65 26.32 19.74
C SER A 200 -4.40 25.82 19.02
N ALA A 201 -4.14 24.51 19.06
CA ALA A 201 -3.03 23.87 18.36
C ALA A 201 -3.37 22.42 18.03
N LEU A 202 -2.72 21.90 16.99
CA LEU A 202 -2.72 20.49 16.61
C LEU A 202 -1.28 19.97 16.72
N CYS A 203 -1.10 18.78 17.28
CA CYS A 203 0.19 18.10 17.27
C CYS A 203 0.05 16.62 16.93
N PRO A 204 1.07 15.94 16.38
CA PRO A 204 1.01 14.51 16.11
C PRO A 204 0.57 13.71 17.33
N SER A 205 -0.39 12.81 17.15
CA SER A 205 -0.88 11.97 18.24
C SER A 205 0.15 10.93 18.65
N LYS A 206 0.19 10.61 19.95
CA LYS A 206 1.08 9.58 20.50
C LYS A 206 0.56 8.16 20.33
N THR A 207 -0.74 8.00 20.10
CA THR A 207 -1.41 6.70 19.99
C THR A 207 -1.60 6.27 18.55
N HIS A 208 -1.83 7.22 17.65
CA HIS A 208 -2.07 6.97 16.23
C HIS A 208 -1.19 7.91 15.37
N PRO A 209 -0.15 7.41 14.69
CA PRO A 209 0.72 8.23 13.85
C PRO A 209 -0.01 9.02 12.75
N SER A 210 -1.19 8.55 12.29
CA SER A 210 -2.01 9.26 11.31
C SER A 210 -3.01 10.28 11.89
N LEU A 211 -3.09 10.43 13.21
CA LEU A 211 -3.97 11.41 13.88
C LEU A 211 -3.19 12.59 14.48
N LEU A 212 -3.91 13.66 14.75
CA LEU A 212 -3.47 14.83 15.49
C LEU A 212 -4.23 14.95 16.81
N ASP A 213 -3.53 15.20 17.90
CA ASP A 213 -4.14 15.62 19.16
C ASP A 213 -4.53 17.11 19.05
N ALA A 214 -5.80 17.43 19.32
CA ALA A 214 -6.28 18.81 19.42
C ALA A 214 -6.05 19.34 20.84
N LEU A 215 -5.31 20.43 20.95
CA LEU A 215 -4.89 21.02 22.23
C LEU A 215 -5.63 22.33 22.51
N ASN A 216 -6.06 22.50 23.75
CA ASN A 216 -6.51 23.81 24.24
C ASN A 216 -5.33 24.74 24.57
N GLN A 217 -5.63 26.00 24.95
CA GLN A 217 -4.61 27.00 25.28
C GLN A 217 -3.70 26.61 26.46
N LYS A 218 -4.13 25.65 27.29
CA LYS A 218 -3.35 25.11 28.42
C LYS A 218 -2.48 23.91 28.03
N GLY A 219 -2.55 23.46 26.77
CA GLY A 219 -1.84 22.28 26.29
C GLY A 219 -2.52 20.95 26.65
N GLU A 220 -3.78 20.97 27.09
CA GLU A 220 -4.54 19.76 27.40
C GLU A 220 -5.18 19.22 26.11
N VAL A 221 -5.15 17.89 25.92
CA VAL A 221 -5.82 17.22 24.81
C VAL A 221 -7.33 17.29 25.02
N ILE A 222 -8.03 17.91 24.08
CA ILE A 222 -9.50 18.05 24.10
C ILE A 222 -10.19 17.20 23.02
N GLY A 223 -9.42 16.57 22.13
CA GLY A 223 -9.93 15.69 21.10
C GLY A 223 -8.84 15.14 20.19
N LEU A 224 -9.25 14.30 19.24
CA LEU A 224 -8.41 13.75 18.18
C LEU A 224 -8.95 14.23 16.83
N VAL A 225 -8.05 14.48 15.89
CA VAL A 225 -8.40 14.94 14.55
C VAL A 225 -7.65 14.12 13.53
N GLY A 226 -8.39 13.58 12.57
CA GLY A 226 -7.85 12.82 11.46
C GLY A 226 -8.53 13.20 10.17
N ARG A 227 -8.10 12.55 9.09
CA ARG A 227 -8.80 12.63 7.81
C ARG A 227 -8.67 11.31 7.05
N THR A 228 -9.51 11.11 6.04
CA THR A 228 -9.50 9.88 5.25
C THR A 228 -8.28 9.76 4.32
N SER A 229 -7.69 10.87 3.88
CA SER A 229 -6.44 10.86 3.11
C SER A 229 -5.19 10.69 4.01
N PRO A 230 -4.21 9.84 3.66
CA PRO A 230 -4.06 9.14 2.37
C PRO A 230 -4.71 7.76 2.29
N HIS A 231 -5.21 7.22 3.41
CA HIS A 231 -5.69 5.83 3.50
C HIS A 231 -6.83 5.52 2.51
N ALA A 232 -7.68 6.50 2.21
CA ALA A 232 -8.82 6.38 1.30
C ALA A 232 -8.60 6.97 -0.10
N ASP A 233 -7.39 7.43 -0.46
CA ASP A 233 -7.13 8.11 -1.74
C ASP A 233 -7.41 7.23 -2.98
N SER A 234 -7.46 5.91 -2.79
CA SER A 234 -7.79 4.91 -3.81
C SER A 234 -9.28 4.61 -3.94
N ILE A 235 -10.13 5.16 -3.07
CA ILE A 235 -11.59 4.95 -3.11
C ILE A 235 -12.18 6.07 -3.96
N VAL A 236 -12.71 5.69 -5.12
CA VAL A 236 -13.21 6.64 -6.13
C VAL A 236 -14.74 6.67 -6.03
N GLY A 237 -15.31 7.87 -5.91
CA GLY A 237 -16.75 8.08 -6.00
C GLY A 237 -17.20 8.24 -7.45
N TYR A 238 -17.88 9.35 -7.78
CA TYR A 238 -18.40 9.55 -9.14
C TYR A 238 -17.30 9.94 -10.14
N GLN A 239 -16.42 10.87 -9.77
CA GLN A 239 -15.28 11.32 -10.58
C GLN A 239 -13.93 11.19 -9.89
N GLY A 240 -13.90 10.99 -8.58
CA GLY A 240 -12.64 10.92 -7.87
C GLY A 240 -12.77 10.65 -6.38
N PRO A 241 -11.65 10.56 -5.66
CA PRO A 241 -11.67 10.45 -4.21
C PRO A 241 -12.12 11.76 -3.55
N ILE A 242 -12.54 11.64 -2.29
CA ILE A 242 -12.95 12.73 -1.42
C ILE A 242 -12.20 12.66 -0.08
N ASP A 243 -11.50 13.74 0.28
CA ASP A 243 -10.87 13.86 1.60
C ASP A 243 -11.93 14.29 2.62
N THR A 244 -12.00 13.59 3.75
CA THR A 244 -12.98 13.85 4.80
C THR A 244 -12.27 14.09 6.11
N LEU A 245 -12.49 15.25 6.71
CA LEU A 245 -12.11 15.57 8.08
C LEU A 245 -12.93 14.72 9.04
N LEU A 246 -12.28 14.16 10.05
CA LEU A 246 -12.89 13.39 11.12
C LEU A 246 -12.43 13.99 12.45
N VAL A 247 -13.38 14.54 13.22
CA VAL A 247 -13.12 15.13 14.53
C VAL A 247 -13.72 14.23 15.59
N LEU A 248 -12.88 13.78 16.51
CA LEU A 248 -13.25 12.87 17.58
C LEU A 248 -13.03 13.53 18.94
N GLU A 249 -13.82 13.11 19.92
CA GLU A 249 -13.59 13.39 21.33
C GLU A 249 -12.30 12.71 21.82
N ALA A 250 -11.82 13.12 23.01
CA ALA A 250 -10.62 12.54 23.62
C ALA A 250 -10.77 11.04 23.96
N ASN A 251 -12.00 10.54 23.98
CA ASN A 251 -12.34 9.13 24.17
C ASN A 251 -12.47 8.35 22.85
N ASP A 252 -12.03 8.90 21.71
CA ASP A 252 -12.11 8.34 20.36
C ASP A 252 -13.51 8.31 19.68
N THR A 253 -14.51 8.94 20.28
CA THR A 253 -15.86 9.01 19.70
C THR A 253 -15.95 10.08 18.61
N LEU A 254 -16.37 9.73 17.40
CA LEU A 254 -16.54 10.66 16.29
C LEU A 254 -17.70 11.63 16.57
N ILE A 255 -17.41 12.94 16.59
CA ILE A 255 -18.42 13.99 16.81
C ILE A 255 -18.74 14.81 15.57
N ALA A 256 -17.82 14.87 14.62
CA ALA A 256 -18.05 15.58 13.37
C ALA A 256 -17.27 14.94 12.22
N LEU A 257 -17.86 15.03 11.04
CA LEU A 257 -17.22 14.71 9.79
C LEU A 257 -17.54 15.81 8.77
N GLN A 258 -16.56 16.16 7.94
CA GLN A 258 -16.73 17.22 6.94
C GLN A 258 -15.90 16.91 5.70
N ALA A 259 -16.52 16.95 4.53
CA ALA A 259 -15.78 16.87 3.28
C ALA A 259 -14.85 18.08 3.13
N ARG A 260 -13.57 17.81 2.84
CA ARG A 260 -12.51 18.78 2.63
C ARG A 260 -12.36 19.05 1.13
N SER A 261 -11.19 18.72 0.59
CA SER A 261 -10.92 18.76 -0.85
C SER A 261 -11.44 17.49 -1.52
N SER A 262 -11.84 17.60 -2.78
CA SER A 262 -12.43 16.49 -3.53
C SER A 262 -12.02 16.55 -5.00
N PHE A 263 -11.95 15.40 -5.64
CA PHE A 263 -11.84 15.26 -7.10
C PHE A 263 -13.21 14.99 -7.75
N GLU A 264 -14.28 15.14 -6.99
CA GLU A 264 -15.66 15.04 -7.47
C GLU A 264 -16.08 16.31 -8.23
N ASN A 265 -17.01 16.17 -9.18
CA ASN A 265 -17.63 17.33 -9.81
C ASN A 265 -18.58 18.05 -8.86
N MET A 266 -18.71 19.35 -9.08
CA MET A 266 -19.75 20.16 -8.47
C MET A 266 -21.08 19.94 -9.20
N PRO A 267 -22.23 19.96 -8.50
CA PRO A 267 -22.38 20.25 -7.06
C PRO A 267 -22.28 19.01 -6.15
N TYR A 268 -22.03 17.82 -6.69
CA TYR A 268 -22.11 16.55 -5.97
C TYR A 268 -21.14 16.43 -4.78
N ALA A 269 -19.97 17.06 -4.88
CA ALA A 269 -19.00 17.13 -3.79
C ALA A 269 -19.53 17.80 -2.50
N ASP A 270 -20.56 18.65 -2.63
CA ASP A 270 -21.16 19.37 -1.50
C ASP A 270 -22.36 18.64 -0.89
N TYR A 271 -23.01 17.74 -1.63
CA TYR A 271 -24.25 17.09 -1.17
C TYR A 271 -24.06 16.33 0.15
N PRO A 272 -22.98 15.57 0.37
CA PRO A 272 -22.74 14.93 1.67
C PRO A 272 -22.54 15.92 2.83
N LYS A 273 -22.11 17.16 2.56
CA LYS A 273 -21.92 18.19 3.60
C LYS A 273 -23.26 18.68 4.15
N ASP A 274 -24.26 18.77 3.29
CA ASP A 274 -25.58 19.31 3.62
C ASP A 274 -26.55 18.22 4.12
N ASP A 275 -26.15 16.95 4.10
CA ASP A 275 -26.97 15.82 4.54
C ASP A 275 -26.67 15.43 6.00
N ALA A 276 -27.54 15.91 6.90
CA ALA A 276 -27.47 15.59 8.32
C ALA A 276 -27.72 14.10 8.62
N TYR A 277 -28.53 13.41 7.80
CA TYR A 277 -28.82 11.99 7.99
C TYR A 277 -27.56 11.16 7.71
N PHE A 278 -26.88 11.42 6.59
CA PHE A 278 -25.61 10.77 6.25
C PHE A 278 -24.58 10.90 7.37
N SER A 279 -24.41 12.12 7.91
CA SER A 279 -23.48 12.36 9.01
C SER A 279 -23.84 11.58 10.28
N SER A 280 -25.15 11.48 10.58
CA SER A 280 -25.65 10.78 11.77
C SER A 280 -25.38 9.26 11.77
N LEU A 281 -25.07 8.66 10.61
CA LEU A 281 -24.74 7.23 10.51
C LEU A 281 -23.41 6.89 11.21
N PHE A 282 -22.49 7.86 11.26
CA PHE A 282 -21.12 7.69 11.76
C PHE A 282 -20.90 8.38 13.12
N GLN A 283 -21.57 9.52 13.37
CA GLN A 283 -21.42 10.26 14.63
C GLN A 283 -21.82 9.40 15.84
N GLY A 284 -21.07 9.56 16.93
CA GLY A 284 -21.25 8.80 18.17
C GLY A 284 -20.57 7.42 18.18
N ARG A 285 -19.89 7.03 17.11
CA ARG A 285 -19.12 5.77 17.04
C ARG A 285 -17.66 5.98 17.41
N SER A 286 -17.07 4.99 18.08
CA SER A 286 -15.61 4.92 18.30
C SER A 286 -14.86 4.57 17.02
N ILE A 287 -13.53 4.73 17.02
CA ILE A 287 -12.66 4.28 15.91
C ILE A 287 -12.88 2.78 15.63
N SER A 288 -12.88 1.93 16.65
CA SER A 288 -13.14 0.49 16.49
C SER A 288 -14.52 0.22 15.90
N GLN A 289 -15.56 0.91 16.36
CA GLN A 289 -16.91 0.73 15.81
C GLN A 289 -17.01 1.18 14.35
N LEU A 290 -16.30 2.24 13.96
CA LEU A 290 -16.22 2.69 12.56
C LEU A 290 -15.46 1.68 11.69
N ALA A 291 -14.39 1.09 12.22
CA ALA A 291 -13.59 0.08 11.52
C ALA A 291 -14.37 -1.21 11.25
N ASP A 292 -15.26 -1.59 12.17
CA ASP A 292 -16.08 -2.80 12.08
C ASP A 292 -17.41 -2.61 11.31
N MET A 293 -17.70 -1.39 10.83
CA MET A 293 -18.94 -1.12 10.10
C MET A 293 -19.03 -1.94 8.81
N ASN A 294 -20.19 -2.57 8.60
CA ASN A 294 -20.55 -3.16 7.32
C ASN A 294 -21.63 -2.31 6.67
N LEU A 295 -21.23 -1.44 5.74
CA LEU A 295 -22.13 -0.49 5.07
C LEU A 295 -23.30 -1.18 4.35
N THR A 296 -23.12 -2.42 3.87
CA THR A 296 -24.19 -3.18 3.20
C THR A 296 -25.20 -3.74 4.18
N GLU A 297 -24.73 -4.37 5.27
CA GLU A 297 -25.60 -4.92 6.32
C GLU A 297 -26.36 -3.81 7.07
N GLU A 298 -25.69 -2.68 7.29
CA GLU A 298 -26.27 -1.47 7.88
C GLU A 298 -27.15 -0.67 6.91
N ARG A 299 -27.27 -1.11 5.65
CA ARG A 299 -28.10 -0.50 4.60
C ARG A 299 -27.82 0.99 4.39
N VAL A 300 -26.54 1.35 4.33
CA VAL A 300 -26.12 2.70 3.95
C VAL A 300 -26.36 2.88 2.44
N GLU A 301 -27.32 3.72 2.07
CA GLU A 301 -27.73 3.92 0.67
C GLU A 301 -27.07 5.14 -0.01
N GLY A 302 -26.29 5.92 0.75
CA GLY A 302 -25.72 7.18 0.29
C GLY A 302 -26.75 8.32 0.18
N VAL A 303 -26.29 9.47 -0.29
CA VAL A 303 -27.08 10.71 -0.42
C VAL A 303 -27.73 10.77 -1.80
N SER A 304 -29.01 11.12 -1.85
CA SER A 304 -29.76 11.22 -3.11
C SER A 304 -29.10 12.18 -4.09
N GLY A 305 -28.88 11.72 -5.32
CA GLY A 305 -28.19 12.50 -6.35
C GLY A 305 -26.67 12.52 -6.25
N ALA A 306 -26.08 12.11 -5.12
CA ALA A 306 -24.62 12.01 -4.91
C ALA A 306 -24.22 10.64 -4.32
N THR A 307 -24.96 9.58 -4.68
CA THR A 307 -24.81 8.24 -4.09
C THR A 307 -23.37 7.74 -4.17
N MET A 308 -22.74 7.77 -5.34
CA MET A 308 -21.36 7.30 -5.52
C MET A 308 -20.36 8.08 -4.65
N THR A 309 -20.49 9.41 -4.61
CA THR A 309 -19.63 10.29 -3.80
C THR A 309 -19.79 10.03 -2.30
N SER A 310 -21.03 9.96 -1.82
CA SER A 310 -21.32 9.67 -0.41
C SER A 310 -20.93 8.25 0.00
N MET A 311 -21.05 7.26 -0.90
CA MET A 311 -20.59 5.90 -0.63
C MET A 311 -19.06 5.83 -0.58
N ALA A 312 -18.36 6.52 -1.48
CA ALA A 312 -16.89 6.63 -1.40
C ALA A 312 -16.43 7.32 -0.10
N MET A 313 -17.16 8.34 0.35
CA MET A 313 -16.94 8.96 1.65
C MET A 313 -17.14 7.97 2.80
N ALA A 314 -18.23 7.20 2.79
CA ALA A 314 -18.53 6.18 3.79
C ALA A 314 -17.46 5.08 3.83
N GLU A 315 -17.11 4.50 2.69
CA GLU A 315 -16.06 3.49 2.56
C GLU A 315 -14.70 4.03 2.99
N GLY A 316 -14.42 5.30 2.69
CA GLY A 316 -13.23 6.02 3.12
C GLY A 316 -13.12 6.13 4.63
N ILE A 317 -14.22 6.42 5.33
CA ILE A 317 -14.26 6.48 6.79
C ILE A 317 -13.95 5.10 7.38
N VAL A 318 -14.63 4.05 6.92
CA VAL A 318 -14.42 2.67 7.42
C VAL A 318 -13.00 2.19 7.19
N LYS A 319 -12.48 2.35 5.96
CA LYS A 319 -11.10 1.96 5.62
C LYS A 319 -10.08 2.69 6.48
N THR A 320 -10.28 3.99 6.69
CA THR A 320 -9.37 4.83 7.49
C THR A 320 -9.39 4.44 8.95
N ALA A 321 -10.57 4.22 9.54
CA ALA A 321 -10.70 3.75 10.91
C ALA A 321 -10.00 2.39 11.12
N GLY A 322 -10.11 1.47 10.16
CA GLY A 322 -9.37 0.20 10.19
C GLY A 322 -7.84 0.37 10.15
N GLN A 323 -7.33 1.40 9.45
CA GLN A 323 -5.90 1.73 9.50
C GLN A 323 -5.48 2.30 10.85
N TRP A 324 -6.32 3.12 11.48
CA TRP A 324 -6.06 3.65 12.82
C TRP A 324 -6.05 2.53 13.88
N GLU A 325 -6.98 1.58 13.83
CA GLU A 325 -6.94 0.37 14.69
C GLU A 325 -5.62 -0.41 14.54
N ALA A 326 -5.19 -0.62 13.29
CA ALA A 326 -3.93 -1.31 13.01
C ALA A 326 -2.69 -0.50 13.46
N GLU A 327 -2.76 0.83 13.45
CA GLU A 327 -1.72 1.71 14.01
C GLU A 327 -1.65 1.63 15.53
N LEU A 328 -2.79 1.64 16.20
CA LEU A 328 -2.86 1.51 17.66
C LEU A 328 -2.26 0.18 18.11
N ALA A 329 -2.69 -0.92 17.50
CA ALA A 329 -2.18 -2.26 17.79
C ALA A 329 -0.66 -2.38 17.57
N ARG A 330 -0.12 -1.73 16.52
CA ARG A 330 1.33 -1.67 16.26
C ARG A 330 2.06 -0.86 17.32
N THR A 331 1.52 0.31 17.68
CA THR A 331 2.11 1.20 18.69
C THR A 331 2.13 0.52 20.06
N GLU A 332 1.07 -0.18 20.43
CA GLU A 332 1.04 -1.01 21.65
C GLU A 332 2.07 -2.13 21.58
N LYS A 333 2.17 -2.82 20.42
CA LYS A 333 3.17 -3.85 20.19
C LYS A 333 4.60 -3.38 20.39
N ASP A 334 4.94 -2.24 19.81
CA ASP A 334 6.28 -1.66 19.91
C ASP A 334 6.59 -1.19 21.34
N ARG A 335 5.58 -0.80 22.13
CA ARG A 335 5.76 -0.48 23.57
C ARG A 335 6.18 -1.69 24.39
N TRP A 336 5.79 -2.91 24.03
CA TRP A 336 6.18 -4.13 24.74
C TRP A 336 7.26 -4.96 24.05
N ALA A 337 7.66 -4.59 22.83
CA ALA A 337 8.76 -5.22 22.12
C ALA A 337 10.09 -4.87 22.80
N ILE A 338 10.60 -5.78 23.64
CA ILE A 338 12.01 -5.73 24.06
C ILE A 338 12.83 -5.99 22.81
N VAL A 339 13.56 -4.98 22.34
CA VAL A 339 14.52 -5.14 21.24
C VAL A 339 15.69 -5.96 21.77
N TRP A 340 15.76 -7.24 21.38
CA TRP A 340 16.88 -8.12 21.72
C TRP A 340 17.94 -8.03 20.61
N GLY A 341 19.09 -7.45 20.94
CA GLY A 341 20.30 -7.47 20.13
C GLY A 341 21.42 -8.31 20.76
N LEU A 342 22.54 -8.39 20.03
CA LEU A 342 23.77 -9.07 20.48
C LEU A 342 24.33 -8.44 21.77
N GLY A 343 24.06 -7.15 22.02
CA GLY A 343 24.45 -6.46 23.26
C GLY A 343 23.61 -6.86 24.47
N GLU A 344 22.28 -6.99 24.31
CA GLU A 344 21.38 -7.40 25.38
C GLU A 344 21.58 -8.86 25.76
N THR A 345 21.82 -9.74 24.78
CA THR A 345 22.18 -11.15 25.02
C THR A 345 23.50 -11.30 25.76
N GLY A 346 24.52 -10.51 25.39
CA GLY A 346 25.79 -10.46 26.12
C GLY A 346 25.63 -9.96 27.55
N SER A 347 24.86 -8.88 27.75
CA SER A 347 24.59 -8.29 29.07
C SER A 347 23.82 -9.24 29.97
N LEU A 348 22.81 -9.92 29.44
CA LEU A 348 22.05 -10.93 30.18
C LEU A 348 22.94 -12.13 30.55
N ALA A 349 23.79 -12.60 29.63
CA ALA A 349 24.73 -13.67 29.91
C ALA A 349 25.72 -13.30 31.02
N VAL A 350 26.20 -12.05 31.03
CA VAL A 350 27.08 -11.53 32.10
C VAL A 350 26.33 -11.45 33.44
N ILE A 351 25.09 -10.95 33.45
CA ILE A 351 24.26 -10.88 34.67
C ILE A 351 23.99 -12.28 35.23
N LEU A 352 23.64 -13.24 34.37
CA LEU A 352 23.41 -14.63 34.76
C LEU A 352 24.69 -15.30 35.27
N LEU A 353 25.84 -15.05 34.62
CA LEU A 353 27.14 -15.55 35.05
C LEU A 353 27.56 -14.93 36.39
N ALA A 354 27.38 -13.63 36.58
CA ALA A 354 27.65 -12.93 37.82
C ALA A 354 26.75 -13.44 38.95
N GLY A 355 25.45 -13.63 38.69
CA GLY A 355 24.51 -14.24 39.63
C GLY A 355 24.91 -15.68 39.98
N PHE A 356 25.31 -16.48 38.99
CA PHE A 356 25.80 -17.84 39.20
C PHE A 356 27.05 -17.87 40.10
N VAL A 357 28.01 -16.97 39.87
CA VAL A 357 29.24 -16.86 40.68
C VAL A 357 28.94 -16.36 42.10
N ALA A 358 28.06 -15.38 42.24
CA ALA A 358 27.72 -14.77 43.52
C ALA A 358 26.89 -15.70 44.43
N PHE A 359 25.92 -16.41 43.87
CA PHE A 359 24.89 -17.11 44.65
C PHE A 359 25.01 -18.64 44.65
N THR A 360 25.82 -19.26 43.79
CA THR A 360 26.00 -20.73 43.80
C THR A 360 27.29 -21.17 44.48
N LYS A 361 27.26 -22.33 45.18
CA LYS A 361 28.45 -22.92 45.80
C LYS A 361 29.53 -23.33 44.77
N ARG A 362 29.12 -23.67 43.54
CA ARG A 362 30.03 -24.06 42.44
C ARG A 362 30.76 -22.87 41.82
N GLY A 363 30.10 -21.72 41.71
CA GLY A 363 30.71 -20.47 41.22
C GLY A 363 31.77 -19.87 42.16
N LYS A 364 31.77 -20.24 43.44
CA LYS A 364 32.76 -19.79 44.45
C LYS A 364 34.06 -20.60 44.47
N THR A 365 34.25 -21.52 43.54
CA THR A 365 35.47 -22.34 43.43
C THR A 365 36.67 -21.50 42.96
N LYS A 366 37.89 -21.88 43.37
CA LYS A 366 39.13 -21.16 43.01
C LYS A 366 39.35 -21.04 41.49
N PHE A 367 38.84 -22.00 40.72
CA PHE A 367 38.93 -22.03 39.27
C PHE A 367 38.18 -20.86 38.61
N PHE A 368 36.89 -20.68 38.92
CA PHE A 368 36.06 -19.61 38.36
C PHE A 368 36.49 -18.21 38.81
N ARG A 369 37.00 -18.07 40.05
CA ARG A 369 37.53 -16.79 40.53
C ARG A 369 38.81 -16.36 39.81
N ARG A 370 39.66 -17.31 39.40
CA ARG A 370 40.90 -17.02 38.67
C ARG A 370 40.67 -16.72 37.18
N SER A 371 39.69 -17.38 36.55
CA SER A 371 39.37 -17.14 35.14
C SER A 371 38.71 -15.78 34.86
N LEU A 372 38.20 -15.10 35.90
CA LEU A 372 37.57 -13.78 35.79
C LEU A 372 38.48 -12.61 36.25
N GLN A 373 39.71 -12.89 36.72
CA GLN A 373 40.70 -11.89 37.13
C GLN A 373 41.68 -11.55 35.99
N VAL A 374 41.16 -11.18 34.82
CA VAL A 374 41.95 -10.60 33.72
C VAL A 374 41.76 -9.10 33.71
#